data_AF-A0A412IQ72-F1
#
_entry.id   AF-A0A412IQ72-F1
#
_cell.length_a   1.000
_cell.length_b   1.000
_cell.length_c   1.000
_cell.angle_alpha   90.00
_cell.angle_beta   90.00
_cell.angle_gamma   90.00
#
_symmetry.space_group_name_H-M   'P 1'
#
loop_
_entity.id
_entity.type
_entity.pdbx_description
1 polymer ?
#
loop_
_entity_poly.entity_id
_entity_poly.type
_entity_poly.pdbx_seq_one_letter_code
_entity_poly.pdbx_strand_id
1 'polypeptide(L)'
;MLNRIIHYLILNASFIRDLGLLDGKMGICIFFYLYARQTGSKLYEELGGYLLDEIYKEITQSASIGFAKGLCGIAWGIEYLIQNDFVKADRDEVLEELDLKILEKDVTRFRDFSLEDGLKGIAYYVISRYCKRINPHELISKEYINNLICALKQNKGDEETGVLVNTLSKIWDGEVIGDRETILEIIVDKTTYTPKTLFNIPREIGIRNNGYTGIALKLIFENHEK
;
A
#
# COMPACT_ATOMS: atom_id res chain seq x y z
N MET A 1 6.10 -22.51 10.51
CA MET A 1 5.77 -21.22 11.15
C MET A 1 4.75 -20.45 10.31
N LEU A 2 5.09 -20.15 9.05
CA LEU A 2 4.21 -19.49 8.09
C LEU A 2 2.78 -20.07 8.05
N ASN A 3 2.62 -21.41 7.97
CA ASN A 3 1.30 -22.05 7.97
C ASN A 3 0.42 -21.69 9.19
N ARG A 4 1.01 -21.50 10.38
CA ARG A 4 0.26 -21.09 11.57
C ARG A 4 -0.23 -19.64 11.44
N ILE A 5 0.59 -18.77 10.84
CA ILE A 5 0.21 -17.39 10.56
C ILE A 5 -0.91 -17.39 9.51
N ILE A 6 -0.77 -18.15 8.43
CA ILE A 6 -1.78 -18.26 7.36
C ILE A 6 -3.12 -18.71 7.94
N HIS A 7 -3.16 -19.79 8.74
CA HIS A 7 -4.41 -20.24 9.36
C HIS A 7 -5.02 -19.15 10.25
N TYR A 8 -4.20 -18.40 10.98
CA TYR A 8 -4.68 -17.26 11.77
C TYR A 8 -5.27 -16.17 10.88
N LEU A 9 -4.62 -15.80 9.78
CA LEU A 9 -5.13 -14.80 8.84
C LEU A 9 -6.44 -15.25 8.21
N ILE A 10 -6.55 -16.50 7.75
CA ILE A 10 -7.79 -17.05 7.17
C ILE A 10 -8.96 -16.95 8.16
N LEU A 11 -8.73 -17.29 9.42
CA LEU A 11 -9.78 -17.28 10.45
C LEU A 11 -10.20 -15.88 10.88
N ASN A 12 -9.33 -14.87 10.75
CA ASN A 12 -9.54 -13.55 11.35
C ASN A 12 -9.74 -12.42 10.33
N ALA A 13 -9.35 -12.58 9.06
CA ALA A 13 -9.31 -11.49 8.08
C ALA A 13 -10.68 -10.83 7.85
N SER A 14 -11.76 -11.61 7.72
CA SER A 14 -13.11 -11.08 7.49
C SER A 14 -13.65 -10.27 8.67
N PHE A 15 -13.16 -10.53 9.90
CA PHE A 15 -13.58 -9.82 11.11
C PHE A 15 -12.86 -8.49 11.34
N ILE A 16 -11.86 -8.16 10.52
CA ILE A 16 -11.11 -6.92 10.65
C ILE A 16 -11.95 -5.75 10.13
N ARG A 17 -12.22 -4.77 10.99
CA ARG A 17 -12.98 -3.57 10.61
C ARG A 17 -12.14 -2.55 9.86
N ASP A 18 -10.83 -2.57 10.08
CA ASP A 18 -9.91 -1.67 9.40
C ASP A 18 -9.69 -2.16 7.96
N LEU A 19 -10.06 -1.33 6.99
CA LEU A 19 -9.91 -1.64 5.57
C LEU A 19 -8.50 -1.35 5.05
N GLY A 20 -7.70 -0.61 5.82
CA GLY A 20 -6.44 -0.04 5.39
C GLY A 20 -5.35 -1.02 5.01
N LEU A 21 -4.27 -0.48 4.47
CA LEU A 21 -3.13 -1.25 3.99
C LEU A 21 -2.26 -1.79 5.13
N LEU A 22 -1.81 -0.92 6.04
CA LEU A 22 -0.82 -1.30 7.04
C LEU A 22 -1.41 -2.00 8.25
N ASP A 23 -2.67 -1.70 8.57
CA ASP A 23 -3.36 -2.22 9.76
C ASP A 23 -4.56 -3.11 9.45
N GLY A 24 -4.95 -3.19 8.19
CA GLY A 24 -6.27 -3.64 7.80
C GLY A 24 -6.30 -4.75 6.76
N LYS A 25 -7.50 -4.97 6.23
CA LYS A 25 -7.84 -6.01 5.25
C LYS A 25 -7.00 -5.90 3.97
N MET A 26 -6.67 -4.69 3.50
CA MET A 26 -5.93 -4.53 2.25
C MET A 26 -4.53 -5.16 2.31
N GLY A 27 -3.82 -5.03 3.43
CA GLY A 27 -2.53 -5.71 3.59
C GLY A 27 -2.63 -7.23 3.55
N ILE A 28 -3.68 -7.78 4.17
CA ILE A 28 -3.96 -9.22 4.17
C ILE A 28 -4.34 -9.70 2.76
N CYS A 29 -5.13 -8.91 2.04
CA CYS A 29 -5.52 -9.16 0.65
C CYS A 29 -4.28 -9.31 -0.24
N ILE A 30 -3.37 -8.33 -0.18
CA ILE A 30 -2.09 -8.39 -0.93
C ILE A 30 -1.27 -9.63 -0.55
N PHE A 31 -1.18 -9.96 0.74
CA PHE A 31 -0.51 -11.17 1.18
C PHE A 31 -1.09 -12.44 0.52
N PHE A 32 -2.42 -12.58 0.48
CA PHE A 32 -3.04 -13.76 -0.11
C PHE A 32 -2.81 -13.86 -1.62
N TYR A 33 -2.84 -12.75 -2.35
CA TYR A 33 -2.49 -12.73 -3.78
C TYR A 33 -1.03 -13.12 -4.03
N LEU A 34 -0.09 -12.56 -3.26
CA LEU A 34 1.33 -12.92 -3.36
C LEU A 34 1.55 -14.40 -3.05
N TYR A 35 0.94 -14.89 -1.97
CA TYR A 35 1.08 -16.28 -1.57
C TYR A 35 0.42 -17.25 -2.56
N ALA A 36 -0.71 -16.87 -3.15
CA ALA A 36 -1.35 -17.63 -4.23
C ALA A 36 -0.41 -17.78 -5.42
N ARG A 37 0.24 -16.69 -5.85
CA ARG A 37 1.22 -16.71 -6.95
C ARG A 37 2.43 -17.58 -6.64
N GLN A 38 2.97 -17.50 -5.42
CA GLN A 38 4.11 -18.32 -5.02
C GLN A 38 3.79 -19.82 -5.00
N THR A 39 2.58 -20.18 -4.57
CA THR A 39 2.17 -21.58 -4.37
C THR A 39 1.39 -22.19 -5.54
N GLY A 40 0.91 -21.37 -6.48
CA GLY A 40 -0.05 -21.77 -7.52
C GLY A 40 -1.43 -22.15 -6.97
N SER A 41 -1.75 -21.77 -5.73
CA SER A 41 -2.97 -22.19 -5.05
C SER A 41 -4.13 -21.22 -5.30
N LYS A 42 -5.14 -21.71 -6.04
CA LYS A 42 -6.38 -20.98 -6.31
C LYS A 42 -7.16 -20.61 -5.05
N LEU A 43 -7.05 -21.41 -3.98
CA LEU A 43 -7.70 -21.12 -2.70
C LEU A 43 -7.26 -19.74 -2.14
N TYR A 44 -5.96 -19.44 -2.19
CA TYR A 44 -5.46 -18.17 -1.66
C TYR A 44 -5.82 -17.00 -2.59
N GLU A 45 -5.88 -17.24 -3.90
CA GLU A 45 -6.36 -16.24 -4.87
C GLU A 45 -7.83 -15.90 -4.60
N GLU A 46 -8.69 -16.90 -4.40
CA GLU A 46 -10.11 -16.72 -4.06
C GLU A 46 -10.27 -15.97 -2.72
N LEU A 47 -9.45 -16.28 -1.71
CA LEU A 47 -9.43 -15.53 -0.45
C LEU A 47 -9.03 -14.06 -0.63
N GLY A 48 -8.01 -13.79 -1.45
CA GLY A 48 -7.62 -12.42 -1.81
C GLY A 48 -8.77 -11.67 -2.50
N GLY A 49 -9.42 -12.31 -3.48
CA GLY A 49 -10.58 -11.78 -4.18
C GLY A 49 -11.75 -11.45 -3.25
N TYR A 50 -12.09 -12.35 -2.32
CA TYR A 50 -13.15 -12.08 -1.35
C TYR A 50 -12.86 -10.87 -0.45
N LEU A 51 -11.61 -10.72 0.02
CA LEU A 51 -11.24 -9.55 0.82
C LEU A 51 -11.27 -8.28 -0.02
N LEU A 52 -10.84 -8.33 -1.28
CA LEU A 52 -10.90 -7.18 -2.18
C LEU A 52 -12.35 -6.73 -2.41
N ASP A 53 -13.27 -7.67 -2.66
CA ASP A 53 -14.70 -7.40 -2.82
C ASP A 53 -15.31 -6.76 -1.56
N GLU A 54 -14.95 -7.24 -0.37
CA GLU A 54 -15.39 -6.64 0.90
C GLU A 54 -14.87 -5.21 1.04
N ILE A 55 -13.59 -4.98 0.73
CA ILE A 55 -12.99 -3.64 0.80
C ILE A 55 -13.73 -2.69 -0.14
N TYR A 56 -13.98 -3.06 -1.40
CA TYR A 56 -14.73 -2.22 -2.34
C TYR A 56 -16.15 -1.90 -1.86
N LYS A 57 -16.84 -2.86 -1.25
CA LYS A 57 -18.21 -2.63 -0.72
C LYS A 57 -18.22 -1.66 0.45
N GLU A 58 -17.18 -1.67 1.27
CA GLU A 58 -17.12 -0.90 2.52
C GLU A 58 -16.31 0.41 2.40
N ILE A 59 -15.55 0.61 1.31
CA ILE A 59 -14.61 1.73 1.17
C ILE A 59 -15.24 3.12 1.30
N THR A 60 -16.51 3.26 0.90
CA THR A 60 -17.28 4.50 1.04
C THR A 60 -17.44 4.96 2.49
N GLN A 61 -17.18 4.08 3.46
CA GLN A 61 -17.20 4.36 4.89
C GLN A 61 -15.84 4.83 5.42
N SER A 62 -14.76 4.74 4.63
CA SER A 62 -13.42 5.16 5.04
C SER A 62 -13.30 6.69 4.96
N ALA A 63 -13.08 7.32 6.12
CA ALA A 63 -13.03 8.78 6.24
C ALA A 63 -11.61 9.37 6.23
N SER A 64 -10.57 8.55 6.49
CA SER A 64 -9.19 9.02 6.56
C SER A 64 -8.50 8.90 5.20
N ILE A 65 -7.64 9.86 4.89
CA ILE A 65 -6.86 9.86 3.63
C ILE A 65 -5.53 9.12 3.81
N GLY A 66 -5.14 8.81 5.05
CA GLY A 66 -3.82 8.24 5.37
C GLY A 66 -3.45 6.95 4.63
N PHE A 67 -2.18 6.63 4.61
CA PHE A 67 -1.65 5.41 4.00
C PHE A 67 -1.85 4.17 4.87
N ALA A 68 -1.80 4.32 6.20
CA ALA A 68 -1.91 3.17 7.10
C ALA A 68 -3.32 2.56 7.09
N LYS A 69 -4.33 3.43 7.29
CA LYS A 69 -5.73 3.07 7.52
C LYS A 69 -6.71 3.65 6.49
N GLY A 70 -6.24 4.59 5.67
CA GLY A 70 -7.07 5.45 4.85
C GLY A 70 -7.04 5.13 3.36
N LEU A 71 -7.67 6.02 2.61
CA LEU A 71 -7.89 5.89 1.17
C LEU A 71 -6.59 5.77 0.38
N CYS A 72 -5.52 6.52 0.72
CA CYS A 72 -4.24 6.40 -0.01
C CYS A 72 -3.67 4.99 0.08
N GLY A 73 -3.74 4.33 1.24
CA GLY A 73 -3.24 2.97 1.40
C GLY A 73 -4.08 1.95 0.62
N ILE A 74 -5.40 2.10 0.67
CA ILE A 74 -6.32 1.21 -0.02
C ILE A 74 -6.17 1.34 -1.54
N ALA A 75 -6.18 2.58 -2.05
CA ALA A 75 -6.01 2.86 -3.47
C ALA A 75 -4.62 2.46 -3.97
N TRP A 76 -3.56 2.67 -3.17
CA TRP A 76 -2.22 2.15 -3.46
C TRP A 76 -2.21 0.62 -3.53
N GLY A 77 -2.93 -0.07 -2.63
CA GLY A 77 -3.03 -1.52 -2.63
C GLY A 77 -3.74 -2.07 -3.87
N ILE A 78 -4.84 -1.45 -4.30
CA ILE A 78 -5.54 -1.78 -5.55
C ILE A 78 -4.60 -1.58 -6.75
N GLU A 79 -3.92 -0.44 -6.80
CA GLU A 79 -2.95 -0.12 -7.84
C GLU A 79 -1.83 -1.17 -7.89
N TYR A 80 -1.30 -1.56 -6.72
CA TYR A 80 -0.30 -2.61 -6.61
C TYR A 80 -0.80 -3.94 -7.18
N LEU A 81 -2.04 -4.33 -6.88
CA LEU A 81 -2.63 -5.56 -7.41
C LEU A 81 -2.76 -5.54 -8.93
N ILE A 82 -3.14 -4.40 -9.51
CA ILE A 82 -3.25 -4.24 -10.97
C ILE A 82 -1.88 -4.24 -11.63
N GLN A 83 -0.91 -3.46 -11.13
CA GLN A 83 0.45 -3.36 -11.71
C GLN A 83 1.22 -4.67 -11.73
N ASN A 84 0.88 -5.56 -10.80
CA ASN A 84 1.50 -6.86 -10.69
C ASN A 84 0.67 -7.95 -11.37
N ASP A 85 -0.36 -7.63 -12.16
CA ASP A 85 -1.22 -8.61 -12.86
C ASP A 85 -1.96 -9.60 -11.94
N PHE A 86 -2.23 -9.22 -10.67
CA PHE A 86 -3.10 -10.01 -9.80
C PHE A 86 -4.59 -9.77 -10.11
N VAL A 87 -4.93 -8.55 -10.54
CA VAL A 87 -6.28 -8.14 -10.90
C VAL A 87 -6.24 -7.48 -12.28
N LYS A 88 -7.13 -7.92 -13.17
CA LYS A 88 -7.30 -7.31 -14.50
C LYS A 88 -8.39 -6.27 -14.43
N ALA A 89 -8.01 -5.00 -14.45
CA ALA A 89 -8.92 -3.87 -14.44
C ALA A 89 -8.29 -2.67 -15.14
N ASP A 90 -9.13 -1.76 -15.63
CA ASP A 90 -8.65 -0.42 -15.99
C ASP A 90 -8.39 0.36 -14.71
N ARG A 91 -7.10 0.67 -14.47
CA ARG A 91 -6.65 1.36 -13.27
C ARG A 91 -7.16 2.80 -13.17
N ASP A 92 -7.59 3.42 -14.26
CA ASP A 92 -8.13 4.79 -14.26
C ASP A 92 -9.62 4.77 -13.95
N GLU A 93 -10.36 3.85 -14.54
CA GLU A 93 -11.80 3.69 -14.23
C GLU A 93 -12.01 3.23 -12.78
N VAL A 94 -11.25 2.24 -12.32
CA VAL A 94 -11.47 1.63 -10.99
C VAL A 94 -11.06 2.55 -9.84
N LEU A 95 -10.08 3.41 -10.05
CA LEU A 95 -9.57 4.31 -9.00
C LEU A 95 -10.14 5.73 -9.08
N GLU A 96 -10.95 6.06 -10.08
CA GLU A 96 -11.43 7.43 -10.34
C GLU A 96 -12.05 8.10 -9.10
N GLU A 97 -13.01 7.43 -8.44
CA GLU A 97 -13.68 7.98 -7.26
C GLU A 97 -12.71 8.20 -6.08
N LEU A 98 -11.73 7.31 -5.92
CA LEU A 98 -10.71 7.40 -4.87
C LEU A 98 -9.70 8.50 -5.18
N ASP A 99 -9.29 8.61 -6.45
CA ASP A 99 -8.44 9.69 -6.95
C ASP A 99 -9.09 11.04 -6.65
N LEU A 100 -10.35 11.23 -7.06
CA LEU A 100 -11.09 12.46 -6.77
C LEU A 100 -11.11 12.77 -5.26
N LYS A 101 -11.40 11.76 -4.42
CA LYS A 101 -11.49 11.97 -2.97
C LYS A 101 -10.16 12.29 -2.30
N ILE A 102 -9.08 11.68 -2.77
CA ILE A 102 -7.72 11.95 -2.27
C ILE A 102 -7.27 13.34 -2.72
N LEU A 103 -7.52 13.70 -3.97
CA LEU A 103 -7.09 14.98 -4.58
C LEU A 103 -7.89 16.19 -4.09
N GLU A 104 -9.07 16.01 -3.47
CA GLU A 104 -9.78 17.08 -2.73
C GLU A 104 -8.93 17.69 -1.61
N LYS A 105 -7.87 17.01 -1.15
CA LYS A 105 -7.04 17.45 -0.03
C LYS A 105 -5.93 18.37 -0.49
N ASP A 106 -5.91 19.56 0.11
CA ASP A 106 -4.84 20.52 -0.08
C ASP A 106 -3.57 20.06 0.66
N VAL A 107 -2.64 19.47 -0.10
CA VAL A 107 -1.34 18.99 0.37
C VAL A 107 -0.48 20.09 0.99
N THR A 108 -0.71 21.37 0.66
CA THR A 108 0.07 22.49 1.22
C THR A 108 -0.27 22.79 2.68
N ARG A 109 -1.41 22.29 3.16
CA ARG A 109 -1.90 22.50 4.53
C ARG A 109 -1.48 21.41 5.51
N PHE A 110 -0.91 20.31 5.03
CA PHE A 110 -0.40 19.26 5.90
C PHE A 110 0.83 19.73 6.66
N ARG A 111 0.88 19.36 7.94
CA ARG A 111 2.06 19.50 8.81
C ARG A 111 2.63 18.16 9.24
N ASP A 112 1.89 17.08 8.99
CA ASP A 112 2.36 15.72 9.20
C ASP A 112 3.07 15.22 7.94
N PHE A 113 4.30 14.77 8.13
CA PHE A 113 5.17 14.21 7.09
C PHE A 113 5.35 12.69 7.27
N SER A 114 4.58 12.06 8.15
CA SER A 114 4.57 10.61 8.34
C SER A 114 4.15 9.88 7.07
N LEU A 115 4.53 8.60 6.99
CA LEU A 115 4.02 7.70 5.96
C LEU A 115 2.55 7.38 6.24
N GLU A 116 2.23 7.11 7.50
CA GLU A 116 0.97 6.55 7.96
C GLU A 116 -0.21 7.47 7.70
N ASP A 117 -0.08 8.76 8.03
CA ASP A 117 -1.19 9.72 8.01
C ASP A 117 -0.80 11.06 7.34
N GLY A 118 0.47 11.21 6.95
CA GLY A 118 1.04 12.45 6.43
C GLY A 118 1.33 12.46 4.93
N LEU A 119 2.12 13.44 4.53
CA LEU A 119 2.43 13.73 3.12
C LEU A 119 3.19 12.61 2.41
N LYS A 120 4.01 11.83 3.11
CA LYS A 120 4.75 10.72 2.48
C LYS A 120 3.79 9.65 1.96
N GLY A 121 2.73 9.35 2.71
CA GLY A 121 1.67 8.44 2.27
C GLY A 121 1.00 8.87 0.97
N ILE A 122 0.64 10.15 0.88
CA ILE A 122 0.06 10.76 -0.33
C ILE A 122 1.07 10.69 -1.48
N ALA A 123 2.36 10.95 -1.21
CA ALA A 123 3.41 10.89 -2.21
C ALA A 123 3.59 9.48 -2.79
N TYR A 124 3.62 8.44 -1.96
CA TYR A 124 3.70 7.06 -2.44
C TYR A 124 2.50 6.67 -3.31
N TYR A 125 1.31 7.13 -2.95
CA TYR A 125 0.12 6.95 -3.77
C TYR A 125 0.23 7.67 -5.13
N VAL A 126 0.60 8.95 -5.14
CA VAL A 126 0.77 9.71 -6.39
C VAL A 126 1.83 9.05 -7.28
N ILE A 127 2.96 8.64 -6.72
CA ILE A 127 4.02 7.94 -7.46
C ILE A 127 3.48 6.63 -8.07
N SER A 128 2.70 5.84 -7.34
CA SER A 128 2.16 4.58 -7.87
C SER A 128 1.25 4.82 -9.07
N ARG A 129 0.46 5.90 -9.08
CA ARG A 129 -0.42 6.29 -10.21
C ARG A 129 0.35 6.65 -11.50
N TYR A 130 1.63 7.01 -11.39
CA TYR A 130 2.52 7.30 -12.53
C TYR A 130 3.52 6.19 -12.86
N CYS A 131 3.66 5.17 -12.01
CA CYS A 131 4.52 4.02 -12.31
C CYS A 131 4.05 3.31 -13.59
N LYS A 132 5.00 3.00 -14.49
CA LYS A 132 4.78 2.40 -15.82
C LYS A 132 3.81 3.17 -16.74
N ARG A 133 3.46 4.41 -16.39
CA ARG A 133 2.55 5.22 -17.18
C ARG A 133 3.34 6.02 -18.23
N ILE A 134 2.90 5.96 -19.48
CA ILE A 134 3.49 6.73 -20.60
C ILE A 134 2.78 8.08 -20.76
N ASN A 135 1.46 8.09 -20.60
CA ASN A 135 0.64 9.28 -20.75
C ASN A 135 0.51 10.04 -19.42
N PRO A 136 0.26 11.34 -19.41
CA PRO A 136 -0.13 12.04 -18.18
C PRO A 136 -1.40 11.45 -17.58
N HIS A 137 -1.52 11.48 -16.25
CA HIS A 137 -2.76 11.18 -15.57
C HIS A 137 -3.75 12.33 -15.74
N GLU A 138 -5.03 12.03 -16.01
CA GLU A 138 -6.04 13.08 -16.28
C GLU A 138 -6.39 13.90 -15.03
N LEU A 139 -6.63 13.22 -13.90
CA LEU A 139 -7.01 13.87 -12.63
C LEU A 139 -5.84 14.47 -11.85
N ILE A 140 -4.70 13.76 -11.74
CA ILE A 140 -3.54 14.25 -11.00
C ILE A 140 -2.81 15.28 -11.88
N SER A 141 -3.11 16.56 -11.66
CA SER A 141 -2.51 17.62 -12.45
C SER A 141 -1.02 17.75 -12.13
N LYS A 142 -0.25 18.33 -13.07
CA LYS A 142 1.12 18.77 -12.77
C LYS A 142 1.08 19.62 -11.51
N GLU A 143 0.29 20.70 -11.47
CA GLU A 143 0.20 21.62 -10.33
C GLU A 143 0.11 20.92 -8.96
N TYR A 144 -0.73 19.88 -8.85
CA TYR A 144 -0.84 19.08 -7.62
C TYR A 144 0.49 18.43 -7.22
N ILE A 145 1.22 17.85 -8.17
CA ILE A 145 2.55 17.27 -7.97
C ILE A 145 3.54 18.33 -7.49
N ASN A 146 3.56 19.54 -8.08
CA ASN A 146 4.46 20.60 -7.59
C ASN A 146 4.09 21.06 -6.17
N ASN A 147 2.80 21.21 -5.87
CA ASN A 147 2.36 21.55 -4.52
C ASN A 147 2.80 20.49 -3.51
N LEU A 148 2.72 19.21 -3.87
CA LEU A 148 3.20 18.10 -3.06
C LEU A 148 4.73 18.12 -2.88
N ILE A 149 5.49 18.37 -3.95
CA ILE A 149 6.95 18.53 -3.89
C ILE A 149 7.33 19.69 -2.96
N CYS A 150 6.69 20.85 -3.11
CA CYS A 150 6.94 22.03 -2.28
C CYS A 150 6.59 21.78 -0.81
N ALA A 151 5.48 21.08 -0.54
CA ALA A 151 5.08 20.71 0.81
C ALA A 151 6.11 19.76 1.44
N LEU A 152 6.49 18.67 0.76
CA LEU A 152 7.49 17.70 1.22
C LEU A 152 8.84 18.34 1.54
N LYS A 153 9.31 19.29 0.71
CA LYS A 153 10.58 20.03 0.95
C LYS A 153 10.62 20.80 2.28
N GLN A 154 9.49 20.99 2.95
CA GLN A 154 9.46 21.57 4.30
C GLN A 154 10.03 20.62 5.36
N ASN A 155 10.03 19.30 5.12
CA ASN A 155 10.61 18.28 6.00
C ASN A 155 12.13 18.15 5.77
N LYS A 156 12.90 19.11 6.31
CA LYS A 156 14.35 19.20 6.09
C LYS A 156 15.10 18.06 6.79
N GLY A 157 16.04 17.44 6.07
CA GLY A 157 16.99 16.47 6.63
C GLY A 157 16.49 15.02 6.68
N ASP A 158 15.28 14.75 6.18
CA ASP A 158 14.72 13.41 6.06
C ASP A 158 15.08 12.78 4.71
N GLU A 159 15.82 11.67 4.73
CA GLU A 159 16.34 11.01 3.54
C GLU A 159 15.23 10.46 2.63
N GLU A 160 14.21 9.83 3.22
CA GLU A 160 13.04 9.31 2.51
C GLU A 160 12.28 10.40 1.75
N THR A 161 12.11 11.57 2.38
CA THR A 161 11.54 12.77 1.74
C THR A 161 12.36 13.20 0.53
N GLY A 162 13.70 13.15 0.62
CA GLY A 162 14.59 13.43 -0.50
C GLY A 162 14.35 12.49 -1.70
N VAL A 163 14.21 11.19 -1.43
CA VAL A 163 13.91 10.16 -2.45
C VAL A 163 12.55 10.41 -3.11
N LEU A 164 11.52 10.71 -2.31
CA LEU A 164 10.17 11.01 -2.79
C LEU A 164 10.15 12.27 -3.65
N VAL A 165 10.76 13.35 -3.18
CA VAL A 165 10.86 14.62 -3.92
C VAL A 165 11.56 14.44 -5.26
N ASN A 166 12.66 13.70 -5.30
CA ASN A 166 13.37 13.39 -6.54
C ASN A 166 12.47 12.61 -7.52
N THR A 167 11.77 11.59 -7.04
CA THR A 167 10.88 10.76 -7.87
C THR A 167 9.70 11.57 -8.41
N LEU A 168 9.06 12.40 -7.57
CA LEU A 168 7.98 13.30 -8.01
C LEU A 168 8.47 14.37 -8.99
N SER A 169 9.71 14.86 -8.85
CA SER A 169 10.28 15.85 -9.77
C SER A 169 10.45 15.25 -11.18
N LYS A 170 10.93 14.00 -11.26
CA LYS A 170 10.99 13.25 -12.53
C LYS A 170 9.62 13.09 -13.18
N ILE A 171 8.61 12.74 -12.40
CA ILE A 171 7.22 12.64 -12.89
C ILE A 171 6.74 14.00 -13.41
N TRP A 172 7.02 15.08 -12.67
CA TRP A 172 6.68 16.44 -13.08
C TRP A 172 7.35 16.83 -14.43
N ASP A 173 8.61 16.42 -14.63
CA ASP A 173 9.37 16.62 -15.86
C ASP A 173 8.89 15.72 -17.02
N GLY A 174 8.01 14.75 -16.75
CA GLY A 174 7.44 13.84 -17.75
C GLY A 174 8.29 12.58 -17.98
N GLU A 175 9.23 12.26 -17.08
CA GLU A 175 9.96 11.00 -17.14
C GLU A 175 9.07 9.82 -16.77
N VAL A 176 9.23 8.70 -17.50
CA VAL A 176 8.57 7.43 -17.17
C VAL A 176 9.30 6.78 -15.99
N ILE A 177 8.56 6.47 -14.93
CA ILE A 177 9.08 5.77 -13.76
C ILE A 177 8.90 4.26 -13.96
N GLY A 178 10.03 3.54 -13.95
CA GLY A 178 10.05 2.07 -14.07
C GLY A 178 9.84 1.35 -12.74
N ASP A 179 9.94 0.02 -12.80
CA ASP A 179 9.91 -0.84 -11.62
C ASP A 179 11.06 -0.50 -10.66
N ARG A 180 10.69 -0.19 -9.43
CA ARG A 180 11.61 0.00 -8.30
C ARG A 180 11.09 -0.83 -7.13
N GLU A 181 11.96 -1.08 -6.16
CA GLU A 181 11.59 -1.60 -4.85
C GLU A 181 10.33 -0.88 -4.36
N THR A 182 9.28 -1.65 -4.09
CA THR A 182 8.01 -1.07 -3.69
C THR A 182 8.06 -0.63 -2.23
N ILE A 183 7.24 0.36 -1.86
CA ILE A 183 7.12 0.76 -0.44
C ILE A 183 6.70 -0.43 0.45
N LEU A 184 6.00 -1.42 -0.11
CA LEU A 184 5.69 -2.67 0.59
C LEU A 184 6.94 -3.45 0.98
N GLU A 185 7.90 -3.63 0.06
CA GLU A 185 9.18 -4.29 0.34
C GLU A 185 9.95 -3.54 1.44
N ILE A 186 10.05 -2.22 1.34
CA ILE A 186 10.73 -1.37 2.34
C ILE A 186 10.10 -1.52 3.74
N ILE A 187 8.76 -1.55 3.83
CA ILE A 187 8.05 -1.72 5.10
C ILE A 187 8.27 -3.13 5.65
N VAL A 188 8.20 -4.14 4.79
CA VAL A 188 8.34 -5.55 5.17
C VAL A 188 9.77 -5.86 5.61
N ASP A 189 10.78 -5.26 5.00
CA ASP A 189 12.19 -5.43 5.40
C ASP A 189 12.43 -4.97 6.86
N LYS A 190 11.80 -3.87 7.26
CA LYS A 190 11.83 -3.35 8.64
C LYS A 190 11.12 -4.27 9.66
N THR A 191 10.36 -5.27 9.21
CA THR A 191 9.67 -6.21 10.11
C THR A 191 10.66 -7.14 10.79
N THR A 192 10.54 -7.25 12.12
CA THR A 192 11.36 -8.11 12.97
C THR A 192 10.50 -9.07 13.77
N TYR A 193 10.97 -10.30 13.96
CA TYR A 193 10.24 -11.28 14.77
C TYR A 193 11.18 -12.29 15.42
N THR A 194 10.75 -12.82 16.56
CA THR A 194 11.43 -13.95 17.23
C THR A 194 10.54 -15.19 17.13
N PRO A 195 10.99 -16.28 16.47
CA PRO A 195 10.23 -17.52 16.30
C PRO A 195 9.54 -18.06 17.55
N LYS A 196 10.23 -17.97 18.70
CA LYS A 196 9.77 -18.53 19.98
C LYS A 196 8.63 -17.73 20.62
N THR A 197 8.55 -16.43 20.37
CA THR A 197 7.56 -15.54 21.02
C THR A 197 6.41 -15.16 20.09
N LEU A 198 6.46 -15.57 18.82
CA LEU A 198 5.53 -15.17 17.77
C LEU A 198 4.04 -15.35 18.14
N PHE A 199 3.72 -16.42 18.86
CA PHE A 199 2.34 -16.77 19.27
C PHE A 199 2.14 -16.72 20.80
N ASN A 200 3.13 -16.22 21.55
CA ASN A 200 3.09 -16.19 23.01
C ASN A 200 2.77 -14.79 23.56
N ILE A 201 2.70 -13.78 22.68
CA ILE A 201 2.34 -12.41 23.03
C ILE A 201 1.23 -11.93 22.09
N PRO A 202 0.30 -11.07 22.56
CA PRO A 202 -0.65 -10.40 21.68
C PRO A 202 0.07 -9.69 20.55
N ARG A 203 -0.46 -9.80 19.33
CA ARG A 203 0.12 -9.22 18.12
C ARG A 203 -0.97 -8.72 17.21
N GLU A 204 -0.70 -7.59 16.56
CA GLU A 204 -1.58 -7.02 15.55
C GLU A 204 -1.64 -7.90 14.31
N ILE A 205 -2.76 -7.85 13.59
CA ILE A 205 -2.94 -8.66 12.38
C ILE A 205 -2.25 -8.06 11.16
N GLY A 206 -2.08 -6.73 11.13
CA GLY A 206 -1.61 -5.97 9.98
C GLY A 206 -0.14 -6.18 9.59
N ILE A 207 0.35 -5.32 8.72
CA ILE A 207 1.73 -5.29 8.24
C ILE A 207 2.65 -4.63 9.28
N ARG A 208 2.27 -3.46 9.79
CA ARG A 208 3.14 -2.70 10.70
C ARG A 208 3.21 -3.30 12.11
N ASN A 209 4.03 -2.70 12.97
CA ASN A 209 4.22 -3.10 14.37
C ASN A 209 4.59 -4.59 14.54
N ASN A 210 5.30 -5.15 13.56
CA ASN A 210 5.60 -6.57 13.47
C ASN A 210 4.34 -7.45 13.51
N GLY A 211 3.27 -7.02 12.84
CA GLY A 211 2.02 -7.76 12.79
C GLY A 211 2.13 -9.09 12.02
N TYR A 212 1.11 -9.93 12.15
CA TYR A 212 1.09 -11.25 11.52
C TYR A 212 1.25 -11.18 9.99
N THR A 213 0.58 -10.23 9.33
CA THR A 213 0.69 -10.04 7.88
C THR A 213 2.10 -9.61 7.49
N GLY A 214 2.70 -8.68 8.22
CA GLY A 214 4.07 -8.20 7.93
C GLY A 214 5.10 -9.31 8.03
N ILE A 215 4.98 -10.16 9.05
CA ILE A 215 5.85 -11.33 9.23
C ILE A 215 5.60 -12.37 8.12
N ALA A 216 4.35 -12.59 7.73
CA ALA A 216 4.02 -13.51 6.65
C ALA A 216 4.59 -13.03 5.31
N LEU A 217 4.48 -11.74 5.00
CA LEU A 217 5.09 -11.09 3.84
C LEU A 217 6.61 -11.24 3.85
N LYS A 218 7.25 -10.99 5.00
CA LYS A 218 8.71 -11.15 5.14
C LYS A 218 9.15 -12.58 4.83
N LEU A 219 8.44 -13.57 5.40
CA LEU A 219 8.73 -14.98 5.18
C LEU A 219 8.57 -15.41 3.72
N ILE A 220 7.64 -14.83 2.95
CA ILE A 220 7.49 -15.18 1.53
C ILE A 220 8.54 -14.49 0.66
N PHE A 221 8.92 -13.25 0.95
CA PHE A 221 9.97 -12.53 0.23
C PHE A 221 11.35 -13.19 0.43
N GLU A 222 11.71 -13.56 1.66
CA GLU A 222 12.96 -14.28 1.96
C GLU A 222 13.05 -15.67 1.28
N ASN A 223 11.92 -16.28 0.93
CA ASN A 223 11.88 -17.55 0.21
C ASN A 223 11.95 -17.39 -1.31
N HIS A 224 11.69 -16.20 -1.85
CA HIS A 224 11.83 -15.91 -3.28
C HIS A 224 13.28 -15.62 -3.70
N GLU A 225 14.15 -15.23 -2.76
CA GLU A 225 15.58 -14.96 -3.00
C GLU A 225 16.47 -16.22 -2.91
N LYS A 226 15.90 -17.41 -2.72
CA LYS A 226 16.60 -18.70 -2.64
C LYS A 226 16.25 -19.62 -3.80
#